data_AF-W4VGB8-F1
#
_entry.id   AF-W4VGB8-F1
#
_cell.length_a   1.000
_cell.length_b   1.000
_cell.length_c   1.000
_cell.angle_alpha   90.00
_cell.angle_beta   90.00
_cell.angle_gamma   90.00
#
_symmetry.space_group_name_H-M   'P 1'
#
loop_
_entity.id
_entity.type
_entity.pdbx_description
1 polymer ?
#
loop_
_entity_poly.entity_id
_entity_poly.type
_entity_poly.pdbx_seq_one_letter_code
_entity_poly.pdbx_strand_id
1 'polypeptide(L)'
;MEQFIWILQKHNGSLFDASIAFYQLIVEEQEHFTFFKNALLNMNAKIEKSVSGIFASEEELDHFKNIYNHLNLSLLKIQTEEEIFQLMKMISAITFYNITEKFSKDFPIEISIKNYQSQLDLLKKGVIR
;
A
#
# COMPACT_ATOMS: atom_id res chain seq x y z
N MET A 1 -7.35 -0.61 -8.74
CA MET A 1 -6.44 0.42 -9.31
C MET A 1 -7.13 1.78 -9.38
N GLU A 2 -8.26 1.93 -10.08
CA GLU A 2 -9.07 3.18 -10.03
C GLU A 2 -9.47 3.57 -8.60
N GLN A 3 -9.77 2.57 -7.76
CA GLN A 3 -10.14 2.77 -6.36
C GLN A 3 -9.02 3.42 -5.54
N PHE A 4 -7.75 3.07 -5.76
CA PHE A 4 -6.64 3.72 -5.05
C PHE A 4 -6.45 5.17 -5.50
N ILE A 5 -6.56 5.45 -6.81
CA ILE A 5 -6.49 6.82 -7.34
C ILE A 5 -7.65 7.66 -6.79
N TRP A 6 -8.86 7.11 -6.72
CA TRP A 6 -10.01 7.79 -6.13
C TRP A 6 -9.80 8.11 -4.65
N ILE A 7 -9.27 7.16 -3.87
CA ILE A 7 -8.89 7.40 -2.47
C ILE A 7 -7.82 8.49 -2.40
N LEU A 8 -6.79 8.40 -3.25
CA LEU A 8 -5.70 9.38 -3.28
C LEU A 8 -6.22 10.80 -3.54
N GLN A 9 -7.13 10.97 -4.49
CA GLN A 9 -7.80 12.24 -4.77
C GLN A 9 -8.62 12.72 -3.56
N LYS A 10 -9.36 11.83 -2.89
CA LYS A 10 -10.11 12.18 -1.66
C LYS A 10 -9.22 12.61 -0.50
N HIS A 11 -8.00 12.10 -0.46
CA HIS A 11 -6.99 12.44 0.53
C HIS A 11 -6.01 13.54 0.03
N ASN A 12 -6.43 14.37 -0.94
CA ASN A 12 -5.67 15.51 -1.46
C ASN A 12 -4.25 15.13 -1.93
N GLY A 13 -4.11 13.96 -2.54
CA GLY A 13 -2.83 13.45 -3.02
C GLY A 13 -1.87 12.98 -1.93
N SER A 14 -2.32 12.86 -0.67
CA SER A 14 -1.51 12.34 0.42
C SER A 14 -1.30 10.83 0.27
N LEU A 15 -0.08 10.43 -0.10
CA LEU A 15 0.28 9.02 -0.29
C LEU A 15 0.01 8.19 0.98
N PHE A 16 0.49 8.67 2.12
CA PHE A 16 0.37 7.95 3.40
C PHE A 16 -1.08 7.81 3.86
N ASP A 17 -1.87 8.88 3.81
CA ASP A 17 -3.27 8.82 4.24
C ASP A 17 -4.10 7.95 3.30
N ALA A 18 -3.84 8.04 1.99
CA ALA A 18 -4.47 7.19 0.99
C ALA A 18 -4.12 5.71 1.17
N SER A 19 -2.86 5.40 1.49
CA SER A 19 -2.43 4.03 1.78
C SER A 19 -3.12 3.47 3.02
N ILE A 20 -3.28 4.27 4.09
CA ILE A 20 -4.02 3.87 5.29
C ILE A 20 -5.49 3.59 4.96
N ALA A 21 -6.16 4.51 4.28
CA ALA A 21 -7.57 4.35 3.90
C ALA A 21 -7.79 3.15 2.97
N PHE A 22 -6.88 2.93 2.03
CA PHE A 22 -6.93 1.77 1.13
C PHE A 22 -6.70 0.46 1.87
N TYR A 23 -5.78 0.42 2.83
CA TYR A 23 -5.59 -0.77 3.66
C TYR A 23 -6.82 -1.06 4.52
N GLN A 24 -7.43 -0.04 5.15
CA GLN A 24 -8.68 -0.18 5.92
C GLN A 24 -9.79 -0.82 5.07
N LEU A 25 -10.01 -0.29 3.87
CA LEU A 25 -10.97 -0.83 2.92
C LEU A 25 -10.72 -2.32 2.62
N ILE A 26 -9.47 -2.71 2.38
CA ILE A 26 -9.12 -4.13 2.10
C ILE A 26 -9.49 -5.05 3.27
N VAL A 27 -9.25 -4.61 4.51
CA VAL A 27 -9.41 -5.46 5.70
C VAL A 27 -10.83 -5.44 6.29
N GLU A 28 -11.63 -4.44 5.94
CA GLU A 28 -13.03 -4.31 6.34
C GLU A 28 -13.98 -4.98 5.34
N GLU A 29 -13.68 -4.95 4.04
CA GLU A 29 -14.50 -5.60 3.03
C GLU A 29 -14.17 -7.10 2.90
N GLN A 30 -15.13 -7.94 3.31
CA GLN A 30 -15.02 -9.41 3.29
C GLN A 30 -14.61 -9.97 1.93
N GLU A 31 -15.11 -9.43 0.82
CA GLU A 31 -14.78 -9.88 -0.53
C GLU A 31 -13.33 -9.55 -0.91
N HIS A 32 -12.88 -8.32 -0.64
CA HIS A 32 -11.48 -7.92 -0.85
C HIS A 32 -10.54 -8.75 0.02
N PHE A 33 -10.84 -8.92 1.30
CA PHE A 33 -10.04 -9.75 2.20
C PHE A 33 -10.01 -11.21 1.74
N THR A 34 -11.12 -11.75 1.24
CA THR A 34 -11.19 -13.13 0.72
C THR A 34 -10.37 -13.31 -0.55
N PHE A 35 -10.35 -12.31 -1.45
CA PHE A 35 -9.47 -12.31 -2.63
C PHE A 35 -8.01 -12.44 -2.21
N PHE A 36 -7.55 -11.57 -1.28
CA PHE A 36 -6.18 -11.64 -0.79
C PHE A 36 -5.90 -12.94 -0.05
N LYS A 37 -6.82 -13.42 0.79
CA LYS A 37 -6.71 -14.73 1.47
C LYS A 37 -6.52 -15.88 0.47
N ASN A 38 -7.32 -15.92 -0.59
CA ASN A 38 -7.23 -16.96 -1.61
C ASN A 38 -5.92 -16.86 -2.42
N ALA A 39 -5.46 -15.64 -2.68
CA ALA A 39 -4.15 -15.39 -3.29
C ALA A 39 -3.01 -15.89 -2.39
N LEU A 40 -3.05 -15.58 -1.08
CA LEU A 40 -2.05 -16.02 -0.10
C LEU A 40 -2.00 -17.55 0.06
N LEU A 41 -3.15 -18.22 0.06
CA LEU A 41 -3.23 -19.69 0.16
C LEU A 41 -2.62 -20.40 -1.06
N ASN A 42 -2.61 -19.74 -2.22
CA ASN A 42 -2.06 -20.26 -3.48
C ASN A 42 -0.77 -19.54 -3.89
N MET A 43 -0.01 -19.04 -2.91
CA MET A 43 1.16 -18.20 -3.16
C MET A 43 2.16 -18.85 -4.13
N ASN A 44 2.45 -18.14 -5.20
CA ASN A 44 3.54 -18.42 -6.12
C ASN A 44 4.11 -17.09 -6.63
N ALA A 45 5.23 -17.14 -7.37
CA ALA A 45 5.89 -15.93 -7.88
C ALA A 45 4.97 -15.03 -8.73
N LYS A 46 3.95 -15.60 -9.39
CA LYS A 46 2.98 -14.84 -10.20
C LYS A 46 2.00 -14.07 -9.31
N ILE A 47 1.48 -14.70 -8.25
CA ILE A 47 0.59 -14.06 -7.28
C ILE A 47 1.34 -12.98 -6.48
N GLU A 48 2.57 -13.25 -6.07
CA GLU A 48 3.44 -12.27 -5.41
C GLU A 48 3.64 -11.03 -6.31
N LYS A 49 3.93 -11.22 -7.60
CA LYS A 49 4.07 -10.13 -8.58
C LYS A 49 2.78 -9.34 -8.75
N SER A 50 1.62 -10.00 -8.81
CA SER A 50 0.31 -9.33 -8.92
C SER A 50 -0.06 -8.52 -7.67
N VAL A 51 0.28 -9.01 -6.48
CA VAL A 51 -0.06 -8.32 -5.22
C VAL A 51 0.92 -7.18 -4.91
N SER A 52 2.22 -7.36 -5.21
CA SER A 52 3.22 -6.29 -5.11
C SER A 52 3.10 -5.23 -6.20
N GLY A 53 2.62 -5.62 -7.39
CA GLY A 53 2.33 -4.74 -8.54
C GLY A 53 1.22 -3.72 -8.28
N ILE A 54 0.37 -3.91 -7.26
CA ILE A 54 -0.64 -2.91 -6.87
C ILE A 54 -0.01 -1.52 -6.65
N PHE A 55 1.27 -1.47 -6.22
CA PHE A 55 1.99 -0.20 -6.15
C PHE A 55 3.38 -0.14 -6.79
N ALA A 56 3.99 -1.24 -7.29
CA ALA A 56 5.27 -1.14 -8.01
C ALA A 56 5.78 -2.42 -8.73
N SER A 57 5.47 -2.60 -10.01
CA SER A 57 6.27 -3.47 -10.90
C SER A 57 6.78 -2.75 -12.16
N GLU A 58 7.85 -3.26 -12.79
CA GLU A 58 8.47 -2.66 -13.99
C GLU A 58 7.60 -2.77 -15.26
N GLU A 59 6.67 -3.72 -15.32
CA GLU A 59 5.66 -3.82 -16.39
C GLU A 59 4.55 -2.75 -16.25
N GLU A 60 4.57 -1.96 -15.17
CA GLU A 60 3.51 -1.03 -14.73
C GLU A 60 3.99 0.44 -14.65
N LEU A 61 5.01 0.81 -15.42
CA LEU A 61 5.51 2.20 -15.50
C LEU A 61 4.38 3.21 -15.76
N ASP A 62 3.37 2.83 -16.55
CA ASP A 62 2.18 3.66 -16.81
C ASP A 62 1.26 3.79 -15.59
N HIS A 63 1.14 2.75 -14.77
CA HIS A 63 0.35 2.77 -13.53
C HIS A 63 1.03 3.62 -12.46
N PHE A 64 2.35 3.44 -12.30
CA PHE A 64 3.15 4.30 -11.45
C PHE A 64 3.01 5.77 -11.86
N LYS A 65 3.16 6.09 -13.16
CA LYS A 65 2.97 7.45 -13.68
C LYS A 65 1.57 7.99 -13.39
N ASN A 66 0.54 7.15 -13.51
CA ASN A 66 -0.83 7.57 -13.22
C ASN A 66 -0.99 7.93 -11.73
N ILE A 67 -0.49 7.10 -10.81
CA ILE A 67 -0.49 7.44 -9.38
C ILE A 67 0.34 8.69 -9.12
N TYR A 68 1.56 8.75 -9.67
CA TYR A 68 2.50 9.86 -9.52
C TYR A 68 1.86 11.22 -9.86
N ASN A 69 1.12 11.28 -10.97
CA ASN A 69 0.42 12.49 -11.41
C ASN A 69 -0.68 12.97 -10.44
N HIS A 70 -1.13 12.12 -9.52
CA HIS A 70 -2.13 12.45 -8.50
C HIS A 70 -1.52 12.68 -7.11
N LEU A 71 -0.19 12.51 -6.95
CA LEU A 71 0.48 12.72 -5.68
C LEU A 71 0.65 14.20 -5.39
N ASN A 72 0.43 14.57 -4.14
CA ASN A 72 0.84 15.87 -3.63
C ASN A 72 2.29 15.78 -3.15
N LEU A 73 3.22 16.00 -4.09
CA LEU A 73 4.66 15.92 -3.83
C LEU A 73 5.14 16.95 -2.79
N SER A 74 4.40 18.04 -2.56
CA SER A 74 4.75 19.04 -1.53
C SER A 74 4.71 18.49 -0.10
N LEU A 75 4.02 17.36 0.12
CA LEU A 75 3.95 16.66 1.40
C LEU A 75 5.15 15.74 1.66
N LEU A 76 6.03 15.56 0.67
CA LEU A 76 7.12 14.59 0.68
C LEU A 76 8.46 15.31 0.56
N LYS A 77 9.46 14.85 1.31
CA LYS A 77 10.86 15.31 1.18
C LYS A 77 11.58 14.46 0.14
N ILE A 78 11.07 14.42 -1.08
CA ILE A 78 11.55 13.57 -2.16
C ILE A 78 11.97 14.43 -3.35
N GLN A 79 13.11 14.09 -3.94
CA GLN A 79 13.78 14.90 -4.97
C GLN A 79 13.62 14.30 -6.37
N THR A 80 13.35 13.01 -6.47
CA THR A 80 13.27 12.31 -7.76
C THR A 80 12.04 11.41 -7.86
N GLU A 81 11.60 11.17 -9.08
CA GLU A 81 10.56 10.19 -9.40
C GLU A 81 10.96 8.77 -8.97
N GLU A 82 12.25 8.44 -9.09
CA GLU A 82 12.80 7.16 -8.64
C GLU A 82 12.65 6.96 -7.12
N GLU A 83 12.89 8.00 -6.31
CA GLU A 83 12.67 7.96 -4.86
C GLU A 83 11.19 7.72 -4.52
N ILE A 84 10.24 8.30 -5.28
CA ILE A 84 8.81 8.00 -5.11
C ILE A 84 8.52 6.53 -5.43
N PHE A 85 9.09 6.02 -6.51
CA PHE A 85 8.91 4.62 -6.90
C PHE A 85 9.42 3.66 -5.81
N GLN A 86 10.59 3.94 -5.22
CA GLN A 86 11.11 3.17 -4.09
C GLN A 86 10.24 3.31 -2.83
N LEU A 87 9.72 4.51 -2.54
CA LEU A 87 8.78 4.72 -1.43
C LEU A 87 7.52 3.87 -1.61
N MET A 88 6.94 3.87 -2.81
CA MET A 88 5.76 3.06 -3.13
C MET A 88 6.05 1.56 -3.00
N LYS A 89 7.23 1.08 -3.42
CA LYS A 89 7.67 -0.31 -3.17
C LYS A 89 7.71 -0.65 -1.67
N MET A 90 8.25 0.23 -0.84
CA MET A 90 8.29 0.02 0.61
C MET A 90 6.88 -0.03 1.20
N ILE A 91 5.98 0.88 0.78
CA ILE A 91 4.58 0.88 1.21
C ILE A 91 3.87 -0.40 0.76
N SER A 92 4.08 -0.89 -0.47
CA SER A 92 3.56 -2.18 -0.94
C SER A 92 3.97 -3.32 -0.01
N ALA A 93 5.27 -3.41 0.30
CA ALA A 93 5.82 -4.49 1.10
C ALA A 93 5.22 -4.48 2.51
N ILE A 94 5.11 -3.31 3.14
CA ILE A 94 4.45 -3.12 4.43
C ILE A 94 2.97 -3.53 4.35
N THR A 95 2.27 -3.11 3.30
CA THR A 95 0.84 -3.44 3.09
C THR A 95 0.66 -4.95 2.99
N PHE A 96 1.45 -5.61 2.16
CA PHE A 96 1.40 -7.05 1.98
C PHE A 96 1.72 -7.84 3.26
N TYR A 97 2.74 -7.39 4.00
CA TYR A 97 3.08 -7.95 5.30
C TYR A 97 1.88 -7.89 6.27
N ASN A 98 1.21 -6.73 6.36
CA ASN A 98 0.08 -6.57 7.28
C ASN A 98 -1.17 -7.34 6.83
N ILE A 99 -1.42 -7.50 5.53
CA ILE A 99 -2.48 -8.40 5.03
C ILE A 99 -2.17 -9.84 5.45
N THR A 100 -0.92 -10.27 5.30
CA THR A 100 -0.47 -11.62 5.66
C THR A 100 -0.53 -11.86 7.17
N GLU A 101 -0.10 -10.91 7.99
CA GLU A 101 -0.21 -10.99 9.46
C GLU A 101 -1.66 -11.07 9.91
N LYS A 102 -2.53 -10.18 9.39
CA LYS A 102 -3.96 -10.21 9.69
C LYS A 102 -4.54 -11.59 9.43
N PHE A 103 -4.22 -12.16 8.27
CA PHE A 103 -4.73 -13.47 7.87
C PHE A 103 -4.16 -14.62 8.72
N SER A 104 -2.84 -14.66 8.91
CA SER A 104 -2.16 -15.77 9.58
C SER A 104 -2.41 -15.80 11.09
N LYS A 105 -2.58 -14.64 11.73
CA LYS A 105 -2.78 -14.50 13.17
C LYS A 105 -4.22 -14.18 13.57
N ASP A 106 -5.12 -14.08 12.59
CA ASP A 106 -6.52 -13.67 12.77
C ASP A 106 -6.66 -12.39 13.62
N PHE A 107 -5.84 -11.37 13.30
CA PHE A 107 -5.86 -10.14 14.09
C PHE A 107 -7.20 -9.40 13.93
N PRO A 108 -7.74 -8.85 15.05
CA PRO A 108 -8.81 -7.88 15.00
C PRO A 108 -8.48 -6.76 14.02
N ILE A 109 -9.47 -6.30 13.26
CA ILE A 109 -9.33 -5.25 12.24
C ILE A 109 -8.60 -4.03 12.81
N GLU A 110 -9.00 -3.58 14.00
CA GLU A 110 -8.42 -2.44 14.71
C GLU A 110 -6.92 -2.61 14.99
N ILE A 111 -6.50 -3.79 15.45
CA ILE A 111 -5.08 -4.10 15.72
C ILE A 111 -4.29 -4.09 14.43
N SER A 112 -4.85 -4.67 13.36
CA SER A 112 -4.24 -4.73 12.04
C SER A 112 -3.99 -3.32 11.46
N ILE A 113 -4.99 -2.45 11.53
CA ILE A 113 -4.91 -1.06 11.08
C ILE A 113 -3.89 -0.29 11.91
N LYS A 114 -3.90 -0.45 13.24
CA LYS A 114 -2.97 0.23 14.13
C LYS A 114 -1.51 -0.15 13.85
N ASN A 115 -1.24 -1.42 13.59
CA ASN A 115 0.10 -1.89 13.23
C ASN A 115 0.56 -1.28 11.90
N TYR A 116 -0.29 -1.31 10.88
CA TYR A 116 -0.01 -0.72 9.57
C TYR A 116 0.27 0.78 9.67
N GLN A 117 -0.58 1.54 10.37
CA GLN A 117 -0.40 2.98 10.62
C GLN A 117 0.93 3.26 11.32
N SER A 118 1.27 2.48 12.35
CA SER A 118 2.51 2.66 13.11
C SER A 118 3.76 2.45 12.24
N GLN A 119 3.73 1.48 11.33
CA GLN A 119 4.83 1.20 10.40
C GLN A 119 4.97 2.30 9.35
N LEU A 120 3.86 2.80 8.81
CA LEU A 120 3.87 3.95 7.89
C LEU A 120 4.34 5.24 8.56
N ASP A 121 3.96 5.47 9.81
CA ASP A 121 4.44 6.60 10.60
C ASP A 121 5.95 6.54 10.83
N LEU A 122 6.50 5.34 11.07
CA LEU A 122 7.94 5.14 11.18
C LEU A 122 8.65 5.45 9.86
N LEU A 123 8.09 4.98 8.75
CA LEU A 123 8.61 5.28 7.40
C LEU A 123 8.59 6.78 7.11
N LYS A 124 7.49 7.46 7.46
CA LYS A 124 7.31 8.92 7.29
C LYS A 124 8.30 9.74 8.12
N LYS A 125 8.56 9.32 9.36
CA LYS A 125 9.48 10.01 10.29
C LYS A 125 10.95 9.70 9.97
N GLY A 126 11.23 8.54 9.38
CA GLY A 126 12.58 8.02 9.21
C GLY A 126 13.15 7.42 10.50
N VAL A 127 14.28 6.71 10.38
CA VAL A 127 14.94 5.99 11.49
C VAL A 127 16.19 6.69 12.02
N ILE A 128 16.68 7.70 11.33
CA ILE A 128 17.87 8.47 11.71
C ILE A 128 17.43 9.71 12.50
N ARG A 129 18.24 10.08 13.49
CA ARG A 129 17.99 11.16 14.44
C ARG A 129 18.57 12.48 13.97
#